data_AF-A0A059LCR3-F1
#
_entry.id   AF-A0A059LCR3-F1
#
_cell.length_a   1.000
_cell.length_b   1.000
_cell.length_c   1.000
_cell.angle_alpha   90.00
_cell.angle_beta   90.00
_cell.angle_gamma   90.00
#
_symmetry.space_group_name_H-M   'P 1'
#
loop_
_entity.id
_entity.type
_entity.pdbx_description
1 polymer ?
#
loop_
_entity_poly.entity_id
_entity_poly.type
_entity_poly.pdbx_seq_one_letter_code
_entity_poly.pdbx_strand_id
1 'polypeptide(L)'
;MRDSSLCRCAQEPRYARILQKLQFAVTFKEFKIQNMVGSCDVRFPIRLEGLASTHSVFCSYEPELFPGLIYRMVDPKIVLLIFVSGKVVLTGAKRRDEIYRAFENIYPVLKEFKKGGILAAPLTSSPTPGIPALASGGGQGPSEVVPQLGRPAAHV
;
A
#
# COMPACT_ATOMS: atom_id res chain seq x y z
N MET A 1 12.55 -12.32 5.95
CA MET A 1 12.54 -11.50 7.18
C MET A 1 13.77 -11.90 7.97
N ARG A 2 14.81 -11.06 8.07
CA ARG A 2 15.89 -11.38 9.02
C ARG A 2 15.29 -11.16 10.40
N ASP A 3 15.03 -12.25 11.11
CA ASP A 3 14.48 -12.21 12.46
C ASP A 3 15.50 -11.49 13.35
N SER A 4 15.29 -10.19 13.57
CA SER A 4 15.97 -9.38 14.58
C SER A 4 15.51 -9.77 15.99
N SER A 5 15.39 -11.07 16.23
CA SER A 5 15.58 -11.73 17.53
C SER A 5 16.86 -11.27 18.27
N LEU A 6 17.74 -10.55 17.59
CA LEU A 6 19.01 -9.99 18.03
C LEU A 6 19.03 -8.47 18.26
N CYS A 7 17.89 -7.81 18.49
CA CYS A 7 17.93 -6.52 19.19
C CYS A 7 18.20 -6.78 20.69
N ARG A 8 19.45 -7.12 21.01
CA ARG A 8 20.13 -6.94 22.31
C ARG A 8 19.24 -6.78 23.57
N CYS A 9 18.39 -7.76 23.89
CA CYS A 9 17.91 -7.93 25.27
C CYS A 9 19.07 -8.20 26.27
N ALA A 10 20.33 -8.22 25.80
CA ALA A 10 21.54 -8.18 26.62
C ALA A 10 21.87 -6.80 27.23
N GLN A 11 21.10 -5.73 26.95
CA GLN A 11 21.37 -4.39 27.54
C GLN A 11 20.73 -4.17 28.91
N GLU A 12 19.64 -4.85 29.25
CA GLU A 12 18.96 -4.71 30.56
C GLU A 12 19.86 -5.05 31.75
N PRO A 13 20.57 -6.20 31.79
CA PRO A 13 21.48 -6.45 32.90
C PRO A 13 22.72 -5.55 32.85
N ARG A 14 23.09 -4.96 31.70
CA ARG A 14 24.28 -4.09 31.63
C ARG A 14 24.04 -2.72 32.26
N TYR A 15 22.93 -2.06 31.94
CA TYR A 15 22.63 -0.74 32.51
C TYR A 15 22.31 -0.81 34.01
N ALA A 16 21.52 -1.80 34.44
CA ALA A 16 21.24 -2.01 35.86
C ALA A 16 22.54 -2.29 36.66
N ARG A 17 23.47 -3.08 36.11
CA ARG A 17 24.78 -3.35 36.74
C ARG A 17 25.67 -2.10 36.83
N ILE A 18 25.62 -1.20 35.85
CA ILE A 18 26.38 0.06 35.92
C ILE A 18 25.82 0.97 37.02
N LEU A 19 24.49 1.06 37.14
CA LEU A 19 23.84 1.89 38.16
C LEU A 19 24.03 1.34 39.59
N GLN A 20 24.05 0.00 39.74
CA GLN A 20 24.37 -0.65 41.01
C GLN A 20 25.81 -0.38 41.47
N LYS A 21 26.77 -0.28 40.54
CA LYS A 21 28.17 0.09 40.86
C LYS A 21 28.31 1.52 41.37
N LEU A 22 27.36 2.39 41.05
CA LEU A 22 27.30 3.78 41.52
C LEU A 22 26.52 3.92 42.84
N GLN A 23 26.26 2.81 43.55
CA GLN A 23 25.50 2.72 44.81
C GLN A 23 24.03 3.22 44.75
N PHE A 24 23.44 3.30 43.55
CA PHE A 24 22.01 3.56 43.42
C PHE A 24 21.20 2.26 43.61
N ALA A 25 20.19 2.28 44.47
CA ALA A 25 19.25 1.18 44.66
C ALA A 25 18.25 1.10 43.48
N VAL A 26 18.71 0.57 42.34
CA VAL A 26 17.89 0.44 41.14
C VAL A 26 17.24 -0.94 41.08
N THR A 27 15.91 -0.96 41.09
CA THR A 27 15.10 -2.15 40.83
C THR A 27 14.52 -2.07 39.42
N PHE A 28 14.56 -3.20 38.71
CA PHE A 28 13.98 -3.28 37.39
C PHE A 28 12.45 -3.41 37.52
N LYS A 29 11.71 -2.39 37.08
CA LYS A 29 10.24 -2.40 37.07
C LYS A 29 9.73 -2.17 35.65
N GLU A 30 8.81 -3.03 35.24
CA GLU A 30 8.04 -3.01 33.98
C GLU A 30 8.84 -2.78 32.68
N PHE A 31 9.38 -3.86 32.11
CA PHE A 31 9.83 -3.85 30.72
C PHE A 31 8.64 -3.80 29.76
N LYS A 32 8.60 -2.81 28.88
CA LYS A 32 7.60 -2.73 27.82
C LYS A 32 8.23 -2.38 26.48
N ILE A 33 8.01 -3.25 25.50
CA ILE A 33 8.40 -3.01 24.10
C ILE A 33 7.52 -1.89 23.54
N GLN A 34 8.16 -0.84 23.04
CA GLN A 34 7.46 0.34 22.49
C GLN A 34 7.31 0.27 20.97
N ASN A 35 8.33 -0.23 20.26
CA ASN A 35 8.32 -0.31 18.80
C ASN A 35 9.18 -1.48 18.33
N MET A 36 8.74 -2.13 17.25
CA MET A 36 9.45 -3.15 16.51
C MET A 36 9.67 -2.67 15.07
N VAL A 37 10.88 -2.86 14.57
CA VAL A 37 11.25 -2.53 13.19
C VAL A 37 11.67 -3.81 12.47
N GLY A 38 10.99 -4.12 11.37
CA GLY A 38 11.25 -5.27 10.51
C GLY A 38 11.89 -4.84 9.20
N SER A 39 12.80 -5.65 8.66
CA SER A 39 13.31 -5.47 7.30
C SER A 39 13.15 -6.75 6.48
N CYS A 40 12.64 -6.57 5.27
CA CYS A 40 12.36 -7.61 4.31
C CYS A 40 12.99 -7.24 2.96
N ASP A 41 13.28 -8.27 2.17
CA ASP A 41 13.81 -8.11 0.82
C ASP A 41 12.99 -9.03 -0.09
N VAL A 42 12.31 -8.44 -1.08
CA VAL A 42 11.49 -9.17 -2.04
C VAL A 42 12.29 -9.68 -3.25
N ARG A 43 13.58 -9.34 -3.37
CA ARG A 43 14.51 -9.83 -4.42
C ARG A 43 14.10 -9.50 -5.86
N PHE A 44 13.22 -8.52 -6.06
CA PHE A 44 12.89 -8.00 -7.38
C PHE A 44 12.70 -6.47 -7.34
N PRO A 45 13.06 -5.75 -8.42
CA PRO A 45 12.84 -4.31 -8.50
C PRO A 45 11.36 -3.97 -8.69
N ILE A 46 10.93 -2.83 -8.17
CA ILE A 46 9.51 -2.41 -8.13
C ILE A 46 9.34 -1.04 -8.81
N ARG A 47 8.27 -0.86 -9.60
CA ARG A 47 7.90 0.45 -10.18
C ARG A 47 7.12 1.28 -9.16
N LEU A 48 7.82 2.13 -8.40
CA LEU A 48 7.22 2.96 -7.34
C LEU A 48 6.24 4.02 -7.88
N GLU A 49 6.49 4.58 -9.07
CA GLU A 49 5.60 5.56 -9.73
C GLU A 49 4.18 5.04 -9.91
N GLY A 50 4.06 3.79 -10.37
CA GLY A 50 2.77 3.12 -10.56
C GLY A 50 2.06 2.88 -9.24
N LEU A 51 2.81 2.41 -8.23
CA LEU A 51 2.27 2.17 -6.89
C LEU A 51 1.75 3.47 -6.25
N ALA A 52 2.53 4.55 -6.34
CA ALA A 52 2.19 5.86 -5.81
C ALA A 52 0.95 6.46 -6.51
N SER A 53 0.83 6.27 -7.82
CA SER A 53 -0.31 6.75 -8.60
C SER A 53 -1.61 6.02 -8.22
N THR A 54 -1.57 4.70 -8.09
CA THR A 54 -2.76 3.90 -7.74
C THR A 54 -3.18 4.07 -6.28
N HIS A 55 -2.22 4.23 -5.37
CA HIS A 55 -2.46 4.29 -3.92
C HIS A 55 -2.08 5.65 -3.33
N SER A 56 -2.32 6.75 -4.05
CA SER A 56 -1.90 8.10 -3.64
C SER A 56 -2.44 8.56 -2.29
N VAL A 57 -3.59 8.02 -1.85
CA VAL A 57 -4.19 8.32 -0.55
C VAL A 57 -3.38 7.77 0.62
N PHE A 58 -2.68 6.64 0.42
CA PHE A 58 -1.93 5.94 1.46
C PHE A 58 -0.42 5.99 1.23
N CYS A 59 0.01 6.36 0.02
CA CYS A 59 1.41 6.41 -0.41
C CYS A 59 1.86 7.84 -0.62
N SER A 60 3.07 8.15 -0.17
CA SER A 60 3.77 9.37 -0.51
C SER A 60 5.12 8.99 -1.12
N TYR A 61 5.36 9.47 -2.35
CA TYR A 61 6.60 9.24 -3.08
C TYR A 61 7.08 10.55 -3.67
N GLU A 62 8.21 11.04 -3.15
CA GLU A 62 8.85 12.29 -3.54
C GLU A 62 10.34 12.00 -3.73
N PRO A 63 10.79 11.59 -4.94
CA PRO A 63 12.17 11.14 -5.16
C PRO A 63 13.21 12.23 -4.88
N GLU A 64 12.83 13.50 -5.01
CA GLU A 64 13.66 14.67 -4.68
C GLU A 64 13.93 14.78 -3.17
N LEU A 65 12.99 14.32 -2.33
CA LEU A 65 13.09 14.39 -0.87
C LEU A 65 13.61 13.07 -0.27
N PHE A 66 13.11 11.94 -0.76
CA PHE A 66 13.47 10.62 -0.25
C PHE A 66 13.39 9.54 -1.35
N PRO A 67 14.43 8.70 -1.53
CA PRO A 67 14.50 7.71 -2.61
C PRO A 67 13.57 6.50 -2.44
N GLY A 68 12.79 6.44 -1.35
CA GLY A 68 11.83 5.37 -1.07
C GLY A 68 10.40 5.87 -1.04
N LEU A 69 9.45 4.97 -1.25
CA LEU A 69 8.02 5.25 -1.11
C LEU A 69 7.59 4.98 0.33
N ILE A 70 6.86 5.93 0.92
CA ILE A 70 6.29 5.81 2.25
C ILE A 70 4.85 5.34 2.11
N TYR A 71 4.56 4.13 2.58
CA TYR A 71 3.23 3.54 2.59
C TYR A 71 2.67 3.53 4.02
N ARG A 72 1.53 4.18 4.25
CA ARG A 72 0.86 4.25 5.54
C ARG A 72 -0.34 3.32 5.54
N MET A 73 -0.22 2.19 6.23
CA MET A 73 -1.32 1.25 6.41
C MET A 73 -2.17 1.66 7.62
N VAL A 74 -3.49 1.63 7.47
CA VAL A 74 -4.44 2.02 8.53
C VAL A 74 -4.64 0.87 9.50
N ASP A 75 -4.83 -0.35 8.98
CA ASP A 75 -4.96 -1.58 9.77
C ASP A 75 -4.08 -2.70 9.18
N PRO A 76 -3.04 -3.16 9.89
CA PRO A 76 -2.48 -2.61 11.14
C PRO A 76 -1.82 -1.23 10.94
N LYS A 77 -1.79 -0.40 11.99
CA LYS A 77 -1.19 0.95 11.98
C LYS A 77 0.34 0.89 11.88
N ILE A 78 0.85 0.65 10.68
CA ILE A 78 2.27 0.46 10.38
C ILE A 78 2.65 1.35 9.20
N VAL A 79 3.89 1.84 9.24
CA VAL A 79 4.50 2.56 8.13
C VAL A 79 5.51 1.64 7.44
N LEU A 80 5.39 1.52 6.13
CA LEU A 80 6.31 0.75 5.30
C LEU A 80 7.11 1.71 4.43
N LEU A 81 8.41 1.46 4.32
CA LEU A 81 9.32 2.15 3.43
C LEU A 81 9.76 1.16 2.35
N ILE A 82 9.37 1.42 1.12
CA ILE A 82 9.62 0.54 -0.02
C ILE A 82 10.65 1.21 -0.93
N PHE A 83 11.71 0.48 -1.26
CA PHE A 83 12.77 0.94 -2.15
C PHE A 83 12.66 0.30 -3.52
N VAL A 84 13.11 1.01 -4.57
CA VAL A 84 13.15 0.51 -5.96
C VAL A 84 13.91 -0.82 -6.10
N SER A 85 14.86 -1.09 -5.21
CA SER A 85 15.64 -2.33 -5.14
C SER A 85 14.84 -3.56 -4.68
N GLY A 86 13.60 -3.39 -4.19
CA GLY A 86 12.82 -4.46 -3.57
C GLY A 86 13.10 -4.64 -2.07
N LYS A 87 13.86 -3.73 -1.45
CA LYS A 87 14.00 -3.70 0.02
C LYS A 87 12.76 -3.03 0.61
N VAL A 88 12.21 -3.62 1.67
CA VAL A 88 11.03 -3.12 2.38
C VAL A 88 11.36 -3.06 3.87
N VAL A 89 11.14 -1.90 4.49
CA VAL A 89 11.29 -1.69 5.93
C VAL A 89 9.93 -1.42 6.53
N LEU A 90 9.58 -2.11 7.61
CA LEU A 90 8.32 -1.94 8.33
C LEU A 90 8.62 -1.37 9.72
N THR A 91 7.91 -0.32 10.12
CA THR A 91 8.08 0.34 11.43
C THR A 91 6.73 0.73 12.03
N GLY A 92 6.66 0.82 13.35
CA GLY A 92 5.46 1.20 14.10
C GLY A 92 4.67 0.01 14.65
N ALA A 93 5.20 -1.20 14.51
CA ALA A 93 4.56 -2.40 15.05
C ALA A 93 4.85 -2.56 16.54
N LYS A 94 3.83 -2.94 17.32
CA LYS A 94 4.02 -3.30 18.74
C LYS A 94 4.19 -4.80 18.94
N ARG A 95 3.67 -5.58 18.00
CA ARG A 95 3.71 -7.04 18.01
C ARG A 95 4.28 -7.55 16.69
N ARG A 96 4.94 -8.71 16.74
CA ARG A 96 5.44 -9.40 15.54
C ARG A 96 4.30 -9.73 14.57
N ASP A 97 3.15 -10.13 15.11
CA ASP A 97 1.94 -10.49 14.35
C ASP A 97 1.50 -9.37 13.40
N GLU A 98 1.59 -8.11 13.83
CA GLU A 98 1.22 -6.95 13.01
C GLU A 98 2.16 -6.78 11.81
N ILE A 99 3.46 -7.08 12.00
CA ILE A 99 4.45 -7.00 10.92
C ILE A 99 4.15 -8.06 9.84
N TYR A 100 3.82 -9.28 10.26
CA TYR A 100 3.46 -10.36 9.32
C TYR A 100 2.20 -10.03 8.55
N ARG A 101 1.14 -9.56 9.22
CA ARG A 101 -0.11 -9.13 8.56
C ARG A 101 0.11 -7.99 7.58
N ALA A 102 0.89 -6.98 7.96
CA ALA A 102 1.23 -5.87 7.06
C ALA A 102 1.98 -6.36 5.81
N PHE A 103 2.90 -7.30 5.99
CA PHE A 103 3.65 -7.89 4.88
C PHE A 103 2.74 -8.72 3.95
N GLU A 104 1.86 -9.55 4.49
CA GLU A 104 0.90 -10.35 3.71
C GLU A 104 -0.05 -9.47 2.88
N ASN A 105 -0.50 -8.35 3.43
CA ASN A 105 -1.37 -7.40 2.74
C ASN A 105 -0.65 -6.68 1.59
N ILE A 106 0.60 -6.26 1.79
CA ILE A 106 1.33 -5.48 0.77
C ILE A 106 1.99 -6.36 -0.30
N TYR A 107 2.37 -7.60 0.04
CA TYR A 107 3.05 -8.53 -0.86
C TYR A 107 2.37 -8.73 -2.23
N PRO A 108 1.04 -8.96 -2.34
CA PRO A 108 0.39 -9.09 -3.64
C PRO A 108 0.49 -7.81 -4.47
N VAL A 109 0.35 -6.64 -3.83
CA VAL A 109 0.49 -5.34 -4.49
C VAL A 109 1.90 -5.17 -5.04
N LEU A 110 2.94 -5.45 -4.24
CA LEU A 110 4.33 -5.35 -4.71
C LEU A 110 4.63 -6.28 -5.89
N LYS A 111 4.02 -7.48 -5.90
CA LYS A 111 4.18 -8.46 -6.97
C LYS A 111 3.58 -7.98 -8.30
N GLU A 112 2.46 -7.24 -8.26
CA GLU A 112 1.81 -6.64 -9.43
C GLU A 112 2.71 -5.58 -10.09
N PHE A 113 3.43 -4.78 -9.29
CA PHE A 113 4.29 -3.69 -9.79
C PHE A 113 5.76 -4.09 -10.03
N LYS A 114 6.06 -5.39 -10.19
CA LYS A 114 7.42 -5.88 -10.44
C LYS A 114 8.00 -5.30 -11.76
N LYS A 115 9.14 -4.62 -11.67
CA LYS A 115 9.89 -4.05 -12.81
C LYS A 115 10.73 -5.14 -13.49
N GLY A 116 10.11 -6.05 -14.23
CA GLY A 116 10.87 -7.09 -14.95
C GLY A 116 10.08 -8.38 -15.14
N GLY A 117 9.48 -8.46 -16.33
CA GLY A 117 8.72 -9.58 -16.84
C GLY A 117 7.78 -9.05 -17.92
N ILE A 118 8.24 -9.07 -19.18
CA ILE A 118 7.34 -8.98 -20.34
C ILE A 118 6.34 -10.13 -20.18
N LEU A 119 5.14 -9.87 -19.67
CA LEU A 119 3.94 -10.65 -19.93
C LEU A 119 2.74 -9.72 -19.80
N ALA A 120 2.21 -9.36 -20.97
CA ALA A 120 0.82 -9.07 -21.28
C ALA A 120 -0.01 -8.39 -20.19
N ALA A 121 -0.35 -7.12 -20.44
CA ALA A 121 -1.68 -6.65 -20.10
C ALA A 121 -2.72 -7.66 -20.65
N PRO A 122 -3.71 -8.12 -19.88
CA PRO A 122 -4.93 -8.57 -20.49
C PRO A 122 -5.57 -7.33 -21.10
N LEU A 123 -5.39 -7.15 -22.40
CA LEU A 123 -6.37 -6.47 -23.22
C LEU A 123 -7.64 -7.31 -23.08
N THR A 124 -8.52 -6.97 -22.14
CA THR A 124 -9.91 -7.44 -22.22
C THR A 124 -10.55 -6.68 -23.37
N SER A 125 -10.33 -7.20 -24.57
CA SER A 125 -11.15 -6.99 -25.74
C SER A 125 -12.58 -7.41 -25.40
N SER A 126 -13.52 -6.47 -25.29
CA SER A 126 -14.91 -6.82 -25.56
C SER A 126 -15.01 -7.13 -27.06
N PRO A 127 -15.55 -8.29 -27.45
CA PRO A 127 -15.74 -8.63 -28.85
C PRO A 127 -16.83 -7.74 -29.41
N THR A 128 -16.56 -7.06 -30.53
CA THR A 128 -17.58 -6.56 -31.44
C THR A 128 -18.08 -7.74 -32.28
N PRO A 129 -19.39 -8.07 -32.26
CA PRO A 129 -19.98 -8.92 -33.26
C PRO A 129 -20.98 -8.13 -34.12
N GLY A 130 -20.72 -8.09 -35.43
CA GLY A 130 -21.78 -8.05 -36.43
C GLY A 130 -22.08 -6.68 -37.07
N ILE A 131 -21.40 -6.40 -38.17
CA ILE A 131 -22.03 -5.71 -39.30
C ILE A 131 -22.52 -6.80 -40.27
N PRO A 132 -23.82 -6.87 -40.58
CA PRO A 132 -24.28 -7.28 -41.90
C PRO A 132 -24.70 -6.02 -42.67
N ALA A 133 -24.15 -5.88 -43.88
CA ALA A 133 -24.57 -4.89 -44.85
C ALA A 133 -25.86 -5.32 -45.58
N LEU A 134 -26.66 -4.31 -46.02
CA LEU A 134 -27.67 -4.34 -47.09
C LEU A 134 -28.98 -5.12 -46.79
N ALA A 135 -30.21 -4.70 -47.13
CA ALA A 135 -30.70 -3.68 -48.05
C ALA A 135 -32.22 -3.40 -47.84
N SER A 136 -32.66 -2.21 -48.28
CA SER A 136 -33.94 -1.93 -48.99
C SER A 136 -35.31 -1.80 -48.28
N GLY A 137 -35.97 -0.66 -48.58
CA GLY A 137 -37.42 -0.40 -48.48
C GLY A 137 -37.83 0.27 -47.15
N GLY A 138 -38.43 1.45 -47.06
CA GLY A 138 -39.34 2.19 -47.96
C GLY A 138 -40.55 2.59 -47.10
N GLY A 139 -40.92 3.86 -47.01
CA GLY A 139 -42.16 4.26 -46.32
C GLY A 139 -42.18 5.70 -45.79
N GLN A 140 -43.19 6.45 -46.20
CA GLN A 140 -43.43 7.89 -46.00
C GLN A 140 -43.96 8.27 -44.59
N GLY A 141 -43.47 9.42 -44.09
CA GLY A 141 -44.07 10.49 -43.26
C GLY A 141 -45.21 10.25 -42.23
N PRO A 142 -45.82 11.32 -41.67
CA PRO A 142 -45.28 12.67 -41.38
C PRO A 142 -45.59 13.16 -39.93
N SER A 143 -44.95 14.28 -39.56
CA SER A 143 -45.42 15.37 -38.68
C SER A 143 -45.71 15.19 -37.17
N GLU A 144 -45.43 16.30 -36.45
CA GLU A 144 -45.98 16.73 -35.15
C GLU A 144 -45.48 15.99 -33.88
N VAL A 145 -45.18 16.60 -32.73
CA VAL A 145 -45.28 17.97 -32.18
C VAL A 145 -44.39 18.03 -30.93
N VAL A 146 -43.82 19.20 -30.63
CA VAL A 146 -43.23 19.56 -29.33
C VAL A 146 -44.34 20.09 -28.42
N PRO A 147 -44.48 19.62 -27.17
CA PRO A 147 -44.21 20.45 -25.98
C PRO A 147 -43.74 19.59 -24.76
N GLN A 148 -43.31 20.05 -23.59
CA GLN A 148 -42.94 21.33 -22.98
C GLN A 148 -42.11 21.02 -21.72
N LEU A 149 -41.35 22.02 -21.32
CA LEU A 149 -40.50 22.11 -20.12
C LEU A 149 -41.30 21.90 -18.81
N GLY A 150 -40.90 20.91 -18.01
CA GLY A 150 -41.46 20.66 -16.67
C GLY A 150 -40.43 20.83 -15.57
N ARG A 151 -40.47 21.97 -14.87
CA ARG A 151 -40.05 22.22 -13.47
C ARG A 151 -40.35 23.69 -13.16
N PRO A 152 -41.11 23.99 -12.09
CA PRO A 152 -40.44 24.18 -10.79
C PRO A 152 -41.26 23.71 -9.56
N ALA A 153 -40.65 23.89 -8.39
CA ALA A 153 -41.18 23.88 -7.01
C ALA A 153 -40.89 22.63 -6.14
N ALA A 154 -39.73 22.66 -5.47
CA ALA A 154 -39.54 22.12 -4.12
C ALA A 154 -38.81 23.24 -3.33
N HIS A 155 -39.53 23.96 -2.46
CA HIS A 155 -39.52 23.78 -1.01
C HIS A 155 -38.16 24.12 -0.35
N VAL A 156 -38.01 25.38 0.05
CA VAL A 156 -37.65 25.90 1.40
C VAL A 156 -37.72 27.42 1.34
#